data_AF-A0ABD2N587-F1
#
_entry.id   AF-A0ABD2N587-F1
#
_cell.length_a   1.000
_cell.length_b   1.000
_cell.length_c   1.000
_cell.angle_alpha   90.00
_cell.angle_beta   90.00
_cell.angle_gamma   90.00
#
_symmetry.space_group_name_H-M   'P 1'
#
loop_
_entity.id
_entity.type
_entity.pdbx_description
1 polymer ?
#
loop_
_entity_poly.entity_id
_entity_poly.type
_entity_poly.pdbx_seq_one_letter_code
_entity_poly.pdbx_strand_id
1 'polypeptide(L)'
;MFNLFLIHGECQKVVDRTSRQFNNQFPNLTPMSKTKFRRIRSNFLQFGGSKYIETRRKLILEDDDHQINTLSYFRANPHASIKPASMDIGLSYTFIQRIPKKHNMHLISDYKN
;
A
#
# COMPACT_ATOMS: atom_id res chain seq x y z
N MET A 1 -18.21 -33.43 6.27
CA MET A 1 -17.45 -32.70 5.21
C MET A 1 -18.31 -32.28 4.02
N PHE A 2 -19.39 -33.00 3.66
CA PHE A 2 -20.27 -32.66 2.51
C PHE A 2 -21.05 -31.34 2.62
N ASN A 3 -21.37 -30.87 3.82
CA ASN A 3 -22.10 -29.61 4.02
C ASN A 3 -21.34 -28.36 3.54
N LEU A 4 -20.01 -28.35 3.61
CA LEU A 4 -19.21 -27.17 3.24
C LEU A 4 -19.21 -26.95 1.71
N PHE A 5 -19.20 -28.03 0.92
CA PHE A 5 -19.28 -27.98 -0.53
C PHE A 5 -20.65 -27.51 -1.03
N LEU A 6 -21.73 -27.93 -0.37
CA LEU A 6 -23.09 -27.46 -0.67
C LEU A 6 -23.25 -25.96 -0.40
N ILE A 7 -22.77 -25.48 0.75
CA ILE A 7 -22.78 -24.05 1.08
C ILE A 7 -21.94 -23.24 0.09
N HIS A 8 -20.77 -23.74 -0.33
CA HIS A 8 -19.95 -23.10 -1.35
C HIS A 8 -20.62 -23.07 -2.74
N GLY A 9 -21.28 -24.16 -3.14
CA GLY A 9 -22.01 -24.25 -4.41
C GLY A 9 -23.19 -23.27 -4.47
N GLU A 10 -23.99 -23.19 -3.41
CA GLU A 10 -25.10 -22.23 -3.30
C GLU A 10 -24.59 -20.79 -3.27
N CYS A 11 -23.52 -20.51 -2.54
CA CYS A 11 -22.87 -19.19 -2.53
C CYS A 11 -22.37 -18.78 -3.93
N GLN A 12 -21.89 -19.72 -4.74
CA GLN A 12 -21.40 -19.43 -6.09
C GLN A 12 -22.55 -19.14 -7.06
N LYS A 13 -23.66 -19.90 -6.97
CA LYS A 13 -24.88 -19.63 -7.72
C LYS A 13 -25.48 -18.27 -7.39
N VAL A 14 -25.41 -17.85 -6.12
CA VAL A 14 -25.83 -16.51 -5.68
C VAL A 14 -25.00 -15.44 -6.38
N VAL A 15 -23.67 -15.54 -6.41
CA VAL A 15 -22.81 -14.56 -7.11
C VAL A 15 -23.17 -14.44 -8.59
N ASP A 16 -23.37 -15.58 -9.26
CA ASP A 16 -23.72 -15.60 -10.68
C ASP A 16 -25.10 -14.99 -10.95
N ARG A 17 -26.08 -15.30 -10.10
CA ARG A 17 -27.43 -14.71 -10.17
C ARG A 17 -27.39 -13.21 -9.90
N THR A 18 -26.67 -12.77 -8.86
CA THR A 18 -26.56 -11.35 -8.51
C THR A 18 -25.85 -10.56 -9.61
N SER A 19 -24.80 -11.11 -10.23
CA SER A 19 -24.12 -10.47 -11.37
C SER A 19 -25.05 -10.29 -12.57
N ARG A 20 -25.84 -11.31 -12.91
CA ARG A 20 -26.85 -11.21 -13.99
C ARG A 20 -27.94 -10.19 -13.66
N GLN A 21 -28.49 -10.26 -12.45
CA GLN A 21 -29.55 -9.35 -12.03
C GLN A 21 -29.09 -7.89 -12.02
N PHE A 22 -27.87 -7.63 -11.55
CA PHE A 22 -27.28 -6.29 -11.57
C PHE A 22 -27.13 -5.75 -13.00
N ASN A 23 -26.59 -6.55 -13.92
CA ASN A 23 -26.40 -6.12 -15.31
C ASN A 23 -27.74 -5.92 -16.04
N ASN A 24 -28.77 -6.71 -15.71
CA ASN A 24 -30.11 -6.53 -16.25
C ASN A 24 -30.78 -5.26 -15.72
N GLN A 25 -30.55 -4.93 -14.44
CA GLN A 25 -31.14 -3.76 -13.79
C GLN A 25 -30.45 -2.45 -14.20
N PHE A 26 -29.16 -2.49 -14.52
CA PHE A 26 -28.36 -1.33 -14.91
C PHE A 26 -27.66 -1.55 -16.26
N PRO A 27 -28.41 -1.64 -17.38
CA PRO A 27 -27.85 -1.95 -18.69
C PRO A 27 -26.94 -0.85 -19.25
N ASN A 28 -27.09 0.38 -18.75
CA ASN A 28 -26.30 1.54 -19.19
C ASN A 28 -24.90 1.61 -18.55
N LEU A 29 -24.60 0.72 -17.59
CA LEU A 29 -23.28 0.63 -16.95
C LEU A 29 -22.42 -0.43 -17.62
N THR A 30 -21.10 -0.30 -17.51
CA THR A 30 -20.17 -1.35 -17.93
C THR A 30 -20.53 -2.68 -17.24
N PRO A 31 -20.74 -3.78 -17.99
CA PRO A 31 -21.17 -5.04 -17.42
C PRO A 31 -20.23 -5.53 -16.32
N MET A 32 -20.78 -5.82 -15.14
CA MET A 32 -20.01 -6.31 -14.02
C MET A 32 -19.73 -7.80 -14.20
N SER A 33 -18.45 -8.17 -14.21
CA SER A 33 -18.02 -9.57 -14.30
C SER A 33 -18.20 -10.29 -12.96
N LYS A 34 -18.40 -11.62 -13.03
CA LYS A 34 -18.47 -12.50 -11.86
C LYS A 34 -17.26 -12.36 -10.96
N THR A 35 -16.07 -12.25 -11.54
CA THR A 35 -14.79 -12.08 -10.82
C THR A 35 -14.78 -10.78 -10.02
N LYS A 36 -15.27 -9.69 -10.60
CA LYS A 36 -15.38 -8.39 -9.90
C LYS A 36 -16.35 -8.48 -8.71
N PHE A 37 -17.49 -9.15 -8.89
CA PHE A 37 -18.44 -9.41 -7.79
C PHE A 37 -17.82 -10.24 -6.65
N ARG A 38 -17.08 -11.32 -6.98
CA ARG A 38 -16.38 -12.13 -5.96
C ARG A 38 -15.36 -11.28 -5.18
N ARG A 39 -14.61 -10.42 -5.88
CA ARG A 39 -13.66 -9.51 -5.24
C ARG A 39 -14.34 -8.53 -4.29
N ILE A 40 -15.45 -7.93 -4.71
CA ILE A 40 -16.25 -7.03 -3.86
C ILE A 40 -16.71 -7.76 -2.60
N ARG A 41 -17.31 -8.96 -2.76
CA ARG A 41 -17.75 -9.78 -1.62
C ARG A 41 -16.60 -10.10 -0.67
N SER A 42 -15.46 -10.55 -1.20
CA SER A 42 -14.27 -10.88 -0.39
C SER A 42 -13.78 -9.68 0.39
N ASN A 43 -13.72 -8.50 -0.24
CA ASN A 43 -13.30 -7.28 0.43
C ASN A 43 -14.26 -6.87 1.55
N PHE A 44 -15.57 -6.99 1.33
CA PHE A 44 -16.57 -6.74 2.37
C PHE A 44 -16.42 -7.68 3.56
N LEU A 45 -16.23 -8.98 3.32
CA LEU A 45 -16.05 -9.97 4.40
C LEU A 45 -14.75 -9.75 5.17
N GLN A 46 -13.67 -9.38 4.47
CA GLN A 46 -12.35 -9.24 5.08
C GLN A 46 -12.15 -7.90 5.79
N PHE A 47 -12.70 -6.80 5.25
CA PHE A 47 -12.40 -5.44 5.70
C PHE A 47 -13.64 -4.65 6.16
N GLY A 48 -14.82 -5.27 6.17
CA GLY A 48 -16.08 -4.61 6.53
C GLY A 48 -16.57 -3.59 5.49
N GLY A 49 -15.97 -3.55 4.30
CA GLY A 49 -16.35 -2.58 3.27
C GLY A 49 -15.46 -2.60 2.03
N SER A 50 -15.83 -1.76 1.05
CA SER A 50 -14.99 -1.47 -0.12
C SER A 50 -13.93 -0.43 0.25
N LYS A 51 -12.98 -0.75 1.14
CA LYS A 51 -11.83 0.13 1.35
C LYS A 51 -11.01 0.18 0.06
N TYR A 52 -10.80 1.40 -0.46
CA TYR A 52 -9.81 1.68 -1.48
C TYR A 52 -8.44 1.36 -0.88
N ILE A 53 -7.84 0.24 -1.28
CA ILE A 53 -6.43 -0.02 -1.00
C ILE A 53 -5.69 0.90 -1.97
N GLU A 54 -5.36 2.10 -1.51
CA GLU A 54 -4.36 2.92 -2.18
C GLU A 54 -3.11 2.04 -2.27
N THR A 55 -2.81 1.55 -3.48
CA THR A 55 -1.60 0.78 -3.75
C THR A 55 -0.42 1.72 -3.57
N ARG A 56 -0.07 2.01 -2.32
CA ARG A 56 1.19 2.67 -1.99
C ARG A 56 2.24 1.68 -2.44
N ARG A 57 2.83 1.93 -3.61
CA ARG A 57 4.07 1.27 -4.03
C ARG A 57 4.98 1.37 -2.82
N LYS A 58 5.27 0.23 -2.19
CA LYS A 58 6.29 0.13 -1.16
C LYS A 58 7.57 0.53 -1.88
N LEU A 59 7.97 1.79 -1.74
CA LEU A 59 9.25 2.24 -2.27
C LEU A 59 10.29 1.39 -1.56
N ILE A 60 11.04 0.63 -2.35
CA ILE A 60 12.10 -0.26 -1.89
C ILE A 60 13.16 0.66 -1.27
N LEU A 61 12.95 0.97 0.01
CA LEU A 61 13.89 1.62 0.92
C LEU A 61 14.66 0.55 1.71
N GLU A 62 14.54 -0.73 1.32
CA GLU A 62 15.06 -1.92 2.00
C GLU A 62 16.49 -2.28 1.54
N ASP A 63 17.29 -1.28 1.16
CA ASP A 63 18.74 -1.49 1.14
C ASP A 63 19.26 -1.09 2.53
N ASP A 64 19.48 -2.10 3.36
CA ASP A 64 19.93 -1.93 4.74
C ASP A 64 21.28 -1.21 4.81
N ASP A 65 22.15 -1.38 3.81
CA ASP A 65 23.45 -0.70 3.75
C ASP A 65 23.26 0.82 3.57
N HIS A 66 22.35 1.22 2.68
CA HIS A 66 22.03 2.64 2.50
C HIS A 66 21.35 3.26 3.73
N GLN A 67 20.51 2.49 4.44
CA GLN A 67 19.93 2.93 5.72
C GLN A 67 21.01 3.11 6.78
N ILE A 68 21.90 2.13 6.95
CA ILE A 68 22.99 2.16 7.93
C ILE A 68 23.94 3.31 7.64
N ASN A 69 24.34 3.51 6.39
CA ASN A 69 25.23 4.61 5.98
C ASN A 69 24.60 5.97 6.26
N THR A 70 23.32 6.15 5.94
CA THR A 70 22.60 7.40 6.20
C THR A 70 22.49 7.71 7.69
N LEU A 71 22.11 6.72 8.51
CA LEU A 71 22.01 6.90 9.96
C LEU A 71 23.38 7.16 10.60
N SER A 72 24.42 6.47 10.15
CA SER A 72 25.79 6.63 10.66
C SER A 72 26.34 8.01 10.33
N TYR A 73 26.08 8.51 9.11
CA TYR A 73 26.46 9.85 8.70
C TYR A 73 25.87 10.93 9.61
N PHE A 74 24.56 10.89 9.89
CA PHE A 74 23.93 11.90 10.76
C PHE A 74 24.26 11.72 12.24
N ARG A 75 24.63 10.51 12.67
CA ARG A 75 25.20 10.31 14.02
C ARG A 75 26.57 10.94 14.17
N ALA A 76 27.43 10.80 13.14
CA ALA A 76 28.75 11.41 13.11
C ALA A 76 28.68 12.93 12.90
N ASN A 77 27.67 13.42 12.18
CA ASN A 77 27.47 14.83 11.86
C ASN A 77 26.05 15.30 12.23
N PRO A 78 25.73 15.48 13.53
CA PRO A 78 24.37 15.84 13.96
C PRO A 78 23.84 17.15 13.40
N HIS A 79 24.75 18.06 13.02
CA HIS A 79 24.41 19.38 12.48
C HIS A 79 24.43 19.44 10.95
N ALA A 80 24.72 18.33 10.27
CA ALA A 80 24.72 18.31 8.82
C ALA A 80 23.31 18.48 8.26
N SER A 81 23.19 19.23 7.17
CA SER A 81 21.94 19.29 6.41
C SER A 81 21.85 18.09 5.44
N ILE A 82 20.66 17.84 4.91
CA ILE A 82 20.42 16.71 3.98
C ILE A 82 21.19 16.89 2.66
N LYS A 83 21.43 18.13 2.22
CA LYS A 83 22.12 18.43 0.96
C LYS A 83 23.57 17.89 0.91
N PRO A 84 24.47 18.18 1.87
CA PRO A 84 25.79 17.57 1.91
C PRO A 84 25.74 16.06 2.09
N ALA A 85 24.83 15.55 2.94
CA ALA A 85 24.64 14.09 3.09
C ALA A 85 24.29 13.40 1.75
N SER A 86 23.49 14.05 0.91
CA SER A 86 23.12 13.57 -0.44
C SER A 86 24.30 13.49 -1.39
N MET A 87 25.22 14.45 -1.31
CA MET A 87 26.43 14.46 -2.12
C MET A 87 27.42 13.39 -1.62
N ASP A 88 27.61 13.29 -0.31
CA ASP A 88 28.62 12.41 0.29
C ASP A 88 28.23 10.93 0.21
N ILE A 89 26.94 10.61 0.40
CA ILE A 89 26.43 9.24 0.37
C ILE A 89 26.04 8.82 -1.07
N GLY A 90 25.86 9.79 -1.98
CA GLY A 90 25.47 9.51 -3.37
C GLY A 90 24.00 9.11 -3.55
N LEU A 91 23.14 9.43 -2.57
CA LEU A 91 21.72 9.12 -2.59
C LEU A 91 20.88 10.38 -2.82
N SER A 92 19.67 10.23 -3.36
CA SER A 92 18.79 11.37 -3.60
C SER A 92 18.34 12.03 -2.29
N TYR A 93 18.16 13.36 -2.33
CA TYR A 93 17.68 14.16 -1.19
C TYR A 93 16.43 13.58 -0.54
N THR A 94 15.46 13.16 -1.35
CA THR A 94 14.17 12.62 -0.87
C THR A 94 14.32 11.25 -0.23
N PHE A 95 15.28 10.44 -0.68
CA PHE A 95 15.60 9.16 -0.06
C PHE A 95 16.25 9.37 1.31
N ILE A 96 17.27 10.23 1.39
CA ILE A 96 17.95 10.57 2.63
C ILE A 96 16.99 11.20 3.64
N GLN A 97 16.11 12.11 3.23
CA GLN A 97 15.15 12.75 4.14
C GLN A 97 14.21 11.74 4.83
N ARG A 98 13.87 10.63 4.16
CA ARG A 98 12.91 9.64 4.69
C ARG A 98 13.50 8.76 5.77
N ILE A 99 14.80 8.46 5.71
CA ILE A 99 15.44 7.52 6.64
C ILE A 99 15.43 8.05 8.08
N PRO A 100 15.94 9.26 8.39
CA PRO A 100 15.87 9.86 9.73
C PRO A 100 14.43 9.97 10.25
N LYS A 101 13.48 10.37 9.38
CA LYS A 101 12.05 10.46 9.73
C LYS A 101 11.46 9.13 10.15
N LYS A 102 11.83 8.03 9.48
CA LYS A 102 11.41 6.66 9.84
C LYS A 102 11.95 6.24 11.21
N HIS A 103 13.12 6.74 11.60
CA HIS A 103 13.80 6.41 12.86
C HIS A 103 13.62 7.47 13.96
N ASN A 104 12.66 8.41 13.81
CA ASN A 104 12.39 9.50 14.76
C ASN A 104 13.62 10.36 15.09
N MET A 105 14.52 10.55 14.12
CA MET A 105 15.69 11.42 14.27
C MET A 105 15.38 12.80 13.70
N HIS A 106 15.55 13.84 14.52
CA HIS A 106 15.37 15.23 14.11
C HIS A 106 16.62 15.77 13.44
N LEU A 107 16.49 16.32 12.23
CA LEU A 107 17.59 16.94 11.52
C LEU A 107 17.46 18.46 11.53
N ILE A 108 18.59 19.17 11.40
CA ILE A 108 18.60 20.64 11.31
C ILE A 108 17.74 21.16 10.14
N SER A 109 17.67 20.43 9.04
CA SER A 109 16.83 20.79 7.90
C SER A 109 15.34 20.86 8.22
N ASP A 110 14.88 20.24 9.32
CA ASP A 110 13.48 20.26 9.72
C ASP A 110 13.06 21.60 10.35
N TYR A 111 14.02 22.44 10.76
CA TYR A 111 13.77 23.75 11.38
C TYR A 111 13.75 24.93 10.39
N LYS A 112 13.85 24.66 9.08
CA LYS A 112 13.74 25.67 8.02
C LYS A 112 12.37 25.54 7.32
N ASN A 113 11.32 25.97 8.00
CA ASN A 113 10.04 26.37 7.40
C ASN A 113 9.64 27.71 7.98
#